data_AF-A0A1G3L1D3-F1
#
_entry.id   AF-A0A1G3L1D3-F1
#
_cell.length_a   1.000
_cell.length_b   1.000
_cell.length_c   1.000
_cell.angle_alpha   90.00
_cell.angle_beta   90.00
_cell.angle_gamma   90.00
#
_symmetry.space_group_name_H-M   'P 1'
#
loop_
_entity.id
_entity.type
_entity.pdbx_description
1 polymer ?
#
loop_
_entity_poly.entity_id
_entity_poly.type
_entity_poly.pdbx_seq_one_letter_code
_entity_poly.pdbx_strand_id
1 'polypeptide(L)'
;MDKIILLYFGFGFIALGSIIIIFRKFIGKLYDKMDLTDQEKNHFKNNVIPLVGIIFIVASVIFFGLYFINEDIKNKIIYYIENNKNIFLLLLATLAIGFSLFTVAIRIFKKENKFFSKYEPMRKKFGDSKGNIIHVAEYTAIPLLIGIYLILKYFKIIF
;
A
#
# COMPACT_ATOMS: atom_id res chain seq x y z
N MET A 1 -13.26 -15.00 12.66
CA MET A 1 -12.95 -15.57 11.33
C MET A 1 -12.71 -17.06 11.47
N ASP A 2 -13.39 -17.87 10.65
CA ASP A 2 -13.31 -19.34 10.68
C ASP A 2 -11.87 -19.82 10.42
N LYS A 3 -11.44 -20.88 11.12
CA LYS A 3 -10.14 -21.54 10.92
C LYS A 3 -9.99 -22.06 9.49
N ILE A 4 -11.07 -22.53 8.89
CA ILE A 4 -11.09 -22.97 7.50
C ILE A 4 -10.76 -21.81 6.56
N ILE A 5 -11.30 -20.62 6.82
CA ILE A 5 -11.02 -19.40 6.04
C ILE A 5 -9.55 -19.00 6.18
N LEU A 6 -8.97 -19.09 7.38
CA LEU A 6 -7.54 -18.83 7.61
C LEU A 6 -6.64 -19.78 6.79
N LEU A 7 -6.98 -21.06 6.70
CA LEU A 7 -6.27 -22.02 5.87
C LEU A 7 -6.37 -21.68 4.38
N TYR A 8 -7.57 -21.36 3.88
CA TYR A 8 -7.74 -20.97 2.49
C TYR A 8 -6.93 -19.72 2.13
N PHE A 9 -6.91 -18.71 3.00
CA PHE A 9 -6.04 -17.54 2.80
C PHE A 9 -4.56 -17.94 2.84
N GLY A 10 -4.13 -18.73 3.82
CA GLY A 10 -2.74 -19.21 3.91
C GLY A 10 -2.29 -19.92 2.63
N PHE A 11 -3.05 -20.92 2.17
CA PHE A 11 -2.77 -21.65 0.94
C PHE A 11 -2.88 -20.78 -0.32
N GLY A 12 -3.86 -19.87 -0.37
CA GLY A 12 -4.01 -18.94 -1.49
C GLY A 12 -2.82 -17.99 -1.61
N PHE A 13 -2.39 -17.38 -0.50
CA PHE A 13 -1.27 -16.45 -0.46
C PHE A 13 0.07 -17.14 -0.80
N ILE A 14 0.33 -18.34 -0.29
CA ILE A 14 1.56 -19.07 -0.61
C ILE A 14 1.56 -19.50 -2.09
N ALA A 15 0.44 -20.01 -2.61
CA ALA A 15 0.35 -20.40 -4.03
C ALA A 15 0.57 -19.20 -4.96
N LEU A 16 -0.10 -18.07 -4.68
CA LEU A 16 0.09 -16.83 -5.44
C LEU A 16 1.53 -16.31 -5.36
N GLY A 17 2.10 -16.26 -4.16
CA GLY A 17 3.50 -15.84 -3.96
C GLY A 17 4.49 -16.72 -4.71
N SER A 18 4.32 -18.05 -4.64
CA SER A 18 5.13 -19.02 -5.39
C SER A 18 4.98 -18.85 -6.89
N ILE A 19 3.76 -18.68 -7.41
CA ILE A 19 3.52 -18.43 -8.85
C ILE A 19 4.24 -17.16 -9.28
N ILE A 20 4.12 -16.05 -8.52
CA ILE A 20 4.79 -14.79 -8.86
C ILE A 20 6.31 -14.96 -8.91
N ILE A 21 6.90 -15.69 -7.96
CA ILE A 21 8.36 -15.93 -7.92
C ILE A 21 8.81 -16.84 -9.07
N ILE A 22 8.12 -17.96 -9.31
CA ILE A 22 8.46 -18.93 -10.35
C ILE A 22 8.33 -18.30 -11.74
N PHE A 23 7.21 -17.60 -11.98
CA PHE A 23 6.92 -16.97 -13.26
C PHE A 23 7.44 -15.54 -13.37
N ARG A 24 8.30 -15.08 -12.46
CA ARG A 24 8.80 -13.70 -12.43
C ARG A 24 9.43 -13.24 -13.75
N LYS A 25 10.12 -14.14 -14.46
CA LYS A 25 10.73 -13.84 -15.76
C LYS A 25 9.67 -13.60 -16.83
N PHE A 26 8.58 -14.37 -16.81
CA PHE A 26 7.47 -14.21 -17.75
C PHE A 26 6.68 -12.93 -17.44
N ILE A 27 6.33 -12.71 -16.17
CA ILE A 27 5.67 -11.46 -15.72
C ILE A 27 6.55 -10.26 -16.06
N GLY A 28 7.86 -10.39 -15.89
CA GLY A 28 8.85 -9.38 -16.25
C GLY A 28 8.77 -8.95 -17.73
N LYS A 29 8.51 -9.89 -18.65
CA LYS A 29 8.37 -9.56 -20.08
C LYS A 29 7.19 -8.64 -20.39
N LEU A 30 6.18 -8.56 -19.51
CA LEU A 30 5.08 -7.60 -19.68
C LEU A 30 5.58 -6.16 -19.62
N TYR A 31 6.59 -5.89 -18.78
CA TYR A 31 7.20 -4.57 -18.64
C TYR A 31 8.00 -4.14 -19.87
N ASP A 32 8.39 -5.06 -20.75
CA ASP A 32 9.07 -4.72 -22.01
C ASP A 32 8.13 -4.02 -23.00
N LYS A 33 6.83 -4.29 -22.89
CA LYS A 33 5.78 -3.65 -23.71
C LYS A 33 5.30 -2.33 -23.12
N MET A 34 5.77 -1.96 -21.93
CA MET A 34 5.38 -0.72 -21.26
C MET A 34 6.33 0.41 -21.66
N ASP A 35 5.74 1.60 -21.81
CA ASP A 35 6.49 2.85 -22.00
C ASP A 35 7.11 3.29 -20.66
N LEU A 36 8.23 2.64 -20.34
CA LEU A 36 9.06 2.82 -19.16
C LEU A 36 10.52 2.90 -19.59
N THR A 37 11.33 3.63 -18.84
CA THR A 37 12.78 3.64 -19.04
C THR A 37 13.39 2.26 -18.71
N ASP A 38 14.56 1.95 -19.28
CA ASP A 38 15.23 0.67 -19.00
C ASP A 38 15.59 0.50 -17.52
N GLN A 39 15.92 1.60 -16.85
CA GLN A 39 16.17 1.60 -15.41
C GLN A 39 14.91 1.21 -14.62
N GLU A 40 13.76 1.78 -14.96
CA GLU A 40 12.47 1.43 -14.34
C GLU A 40 12.08 -0.02 -14.63
N LYS A 41 12.21 -0.47 -15.88
CA LYS A 41 11.95 -1.86 -16.28
C LYS A 41 12.80 -2.82 -15.44
N ASN A 42 14.10 -2.55 -15.31
CA ASN A 42 15.00 -3.36 -14.50
C ASN A 42 14.65 -3.33 -13.01
N HIS A 43 14.26 -2.16 -12.48
CA HIS A 43 13.81 -2.05 -11.10
C HIS A 43 12.56 -2.90 -10.83
N PHE A 44 11.56 -2.86 -11.70
CA PHE A 44 10.35 -3.68 -11.57
C PHE A 44 10.66 -5.17 -11.66
N LYS A 45 11.40 -5.58 -12.69
CA LYS A 45 11.74 -6.98 -12.94
C LYS A 45 12.55 -7.62 -11.82
N ASN A 46 13.55 -6.91 -11.31
CA ASN A 46 14.54 -7.49 -10.40
C ASN A 46 14.23 -7.24 -8.92
N ASN A 47 13.52 -6.16 -8.59
CA ASN A 47 13.24 -5.81 -7.20
C ASN A 47 11.76 -5.96 -6.87
N VAL A 48 10.88 -5.34 -7.66
CA VAL A 48 9.45 -5.25 -7.30
C VAL A 48 8.75 -6.60 -7.44
N ILE A 49 8.86 -7.29 -8.57
CA ILE A 49 8.16 -8.57 -8.78
C ILE A 49 8.57 -9.61 -7.72
N PRO A 50 9.87 -9.84 -7.44
CA PRO A 50 10.28 -10.77 -6.38
C PRO A 50 9.79 -10.33 -5.00
N LEU A 51 9.87 -9.02 -4.70
CA LEU A 51 9.41 -8.49 -3.42
C LEU A 51 7.92 -8.74 -3.21
N VAL A 52 7.10 -8.51 -4.23
CA VAL A 52 5.66 -8.82 -4.16
C VAL A 52 5.45 -10.30 -3.86
N GLY A 53 6.13 -11.21 -4.57
CA GLY A 53 6.04 -12.64 -4.29
C GLY A 53 6.42 -13.00 -2.85
N ILE A 54 7.49 -12.40 -2.32
CA ILE A 54 7.93 -12.58 -0.93
C ILE A 54 6.87 -12.05 0.06
N ILE A 55 6.29 -10.89 -0.19
CA ILE A 55 5.23 -10.32 0.67
C ILE A 55 4.04 -11.27 0.76
N PHE A 56 3.62 -11.88 -0.35
CA PHE A 56 2.55 -12.87 -0.37
C PHE A 56 2.91 -14.12 0.47
N ILE A 57 4.16 -14.59 0.38
CA ILE A 57 4.62 -15.72 1.21
C ILE A 57 4.65 -15.33 2.70
N VAL A 58 5.16 -14.14 3.06
CA VAL A 58 5.16 -13.68 4.45
C VAL A 58 3.73 -13.55 4.97
N ALA A 59 2.81 -13.02 4.18
CA ALA A 59 1.40 -12.97 4.53
C ALA A 59 0.84 -14.38 4.81
N SER A 60 1.20 -15.38 4.00
CA SER A 60 0.77 -16.77 4.23
C SER A 60 1.24 -17.31 5.58
N VAL A 61 2.48 -17.00 6.00
CA VAL A 61 3.03 -17.41 7.30
C VAL A 61 2.23 -16.76 8.43
N ILE A 62 1.83 -15.50 8.28
CA ILE A 62 0.98 -14.82 9.28
C ILE A 62 -0.37 -15.53 9.39
N PHE A 63 -1.03 -15.85 8.25
CA PHE A 63 -2.32 -16.55 8.26
C PHE A 63 -2.23 -17.96 8.86
N PHE A 64 -1.18 -18.72 8.56
CA PHE A 64 -0.94 -20.02 9.19
C PHE A 64 -0.62 -19.86 10.68
N GLY A 65 0.17 -18.86 11.07
CA GLY A 65 0.43 -18.53 12.46
C GLY A 65 -0.87 -18.29 13.22
N LEU A 66 -1.76 -17.46 12.67
CA LEU A 66 -3.09 -17.18 13.23
C LEU A 66 -3.98 -18.43 13.33
N TYR A 67 -3.82 -19.42 12.44
CA TYR A 67 -4.56 -20.68 12.50
C TYR A 67 -4.21 -21.52 13.73
N PHE A 68 -2.93 -21.53 14.14
CA PHE A 68 -2.46 -22.28 15.29
C PHE A 68 -2.67 -21.57 16.63
N ILE A 69 -3.05 -20.29 16.63
CA ILE A 69 -3.37 -19.56 17.85
C ILE A 69 -4.65 -20.16 18.49
N ASN A 70 -4.60 -20.39 19.80
CA ASN A 70 -5.76 -20.81 20.58
C ASN A 70 -6.91 -19.79 20.44
N GLU A 71 -8.15 -20.26 20.30
CA GLU A 71 -9.33 -19.41 20.18
C GLU A 71 -9.45 -18.39 21.34
N ASP A 72 -9.04 -18.72 22.56
CA ASP A 72 -9.04 -17.77 23.67
C ASP A 72 -8.09 -16.59 23.44
N ILE A 73 -6.88 -16.87 22.93
CA ILE A 73 -5.88 -15.84 22.61
C ILE A 73 -6.35 -15.03 21.41
N LYS A 74 -6.91 -15.69 20.40
CA LYS A 74 -7.45 -15.05 19.20
C LYS A 74 -8.60 -14.10 19.54
N ASN A 75 -9.52 -14.51 20.41
CA ASN A 75 -10.61 -13.67 20.90
C ASN A 75 -10.09 -12.47 21.70
N LYS A 76 -9.06 -12.66 22.54
CA LYS A 76 -8.38 -11.54 23.20
C LYS A 76 -7.75 -10.57 22.20
N ILE A 77 -7.04 -11.08 21.19
CA ILE A 77 -6.43 -10.24 20.14
C ILE A 77 -7.51 -9.47 19.36
N ILE A 78 -8.59 -10.14 18.94
CA ILE A 78 -9.71 -9.48 18.24
C ILE A 78 -10.33 -8.41 19.13
N TYR A 79 -10.60 -8.73 20.40
CA TYR A 79 -11.11 -7.76 21.37
C TYR A 79 -10.18 -6.55 21.51
N TYR A 80 -8.87 -6.76 21.64
CA TYR A 80 -7.91 -5.65 21.68
C TYR A 80 -7.92 -4.84 20.38
N ILE A 81 -7.96 -5.48 19.22
CA ILE A 81 -8.00 -4.79 17.93
C ILE A 81 -9.30 -3.99 17.79
N GLU A 82 -10.44 -4.54 18.15
CA GLU A 82 -11.74 -3.87 18.08
C GLU A 82 -11.81 -2.70 19.06
N ASN A 83 -11.34 -2.91 20.29
CA ASN A 83 -11.36 -1.87 21.33
C ASN A 83 -10.36 -0.74 21.03
N ASN A 84 -9.26 -1.04 20.33
CA ASN A 84 -8.28 -0.05 19.87
C ASN A 84 -8.47 0.38 18.41
N LYS A 85 -9.51 -0.10 17.72
CA LYS A 85 -9.78 0.22 16.30
C LYS A 85 -9.89 1.73 16.10
N ASN A 86 -10.50 2.41 17.06
CA ASN A 86 -10.64 3.86 17.05
C ASN A 86 -9.27 4.55 17.10
N ILE A 87 -8.35 4.09 17.94
CA ILE A 87 -6.99 4.64 18.05
C ILE A 87 -6.21 4.41 16.75
N PHE A 88 -6.31 3.22 16.16
CA PHE A 88 -5.68 2.91 14.88
C PHE A 88 -6.22 3.79 13.74
N LEU A 89 -7.54 3.96 13.67
CA LEU A 89 -8.19 4.84 12.67
C LEU A 89 -7.74 6.29 12.86
N LEU A 90 -7.67 6.78 14.10
CA LEU A 90 -7.18 8.12 14.41
C LEU A 90 -5.72 8.30 14.00
N LEU A 91 -4.85 7.32 14.30
CA LEU A 91 -3.44 7.35 13.91
C LEU A 91 -3.29 7.42 12.39
N LEU A 92 -3.99 6.56 11.65
CA LEU A 92 -4.00 6.59 10.18
C LEU A 92 -4.50 7.94 9.65
N ALA A 93 -5.55 8.49 10.26
CA ALA A 93 -6.10 9.78 9.86
C ALA A 93 -5.09 10.93 10.06
N THR A 94 -4.44 10.97 11.23
CA THR A 94 -3.40 11.95 11.56
C THR A 94 -2.21 11.82 10.61
N LEU A 95 -1.75 10.61 10.31
CA LEU A 95 -0.66 10.38 9.36
C LEU A 95 -1.03 10.82 7.95
N ALA A 96 -2.25 10.52 7.49
CA ALA A 96 -2.70 10.89 6.15
C ALA A 96 -2.84 12.41 5.98
N ILE A 97 -3.40 13.11 6.98
CA ILE A 97 -3.47 14.58 7.00
C ILE A 97 -2.09 15.19 7.12
N GLY A 98 -1.25 14.70 8.04
CA GLY A 98 0.12 15.18 8.22
C GLY A 98 0.96 15.03 6.96
N PHE A 99 0.86 13.89 6.28
CA PHE A 99 1.48 13.65 4.98
C PHE A 99 0.98 14.64 3.92
N SER A 100 -0.33 14.88 3.86
CA SER A 100 -0.92 15.86 2.93
C SER A 100 -0.40 17.27 3.18
N LEU A 101 -0.38 17.72 4.43
CA LEU A 101 0.16 19.02 4.82
C LEU A 101 1.65 19.13 4.49
N PHE A 102 2.42 18.07 4.72
CA PHE A 102 3.82 17.98 4.33
C PHE A 102 4.00 18.13 2.81
N THR A 103 3.15 17.47 2.01
CA THR A 103 3.22 17.59 0.54
C THR A 103 2.86 19.00 0.05
N VAL A 104 1.89 19.67 0.68
CA VAL A 104 1.56 21.08 0.41
C VAL A 104 2.75 21.96 0.75
N ALA A 105 3.38 21.77 1.92
CA ALA A 105 4.55 22.53 2.32
C ALA A 105 5.71 22.38 1.34
N ILE A 106 6.03 21.15 0.91
CA ILE A 106 7.08 20.90 -0.11
C ILE A 106 6.82 21.71 -1.38
N ARG A 107 5.57 21.77 -1.83
CA ARG A 107 5.18 22.49 -3.05
C ARG A 107 5.27 24.00 -2.89
N ILE A 108 4.85 24.54 -1.74
CA ILE A 108 5.04 25.97 -1.42
C ILE A 108 6.53 26.33 -1.46
N PHE A 109 7.39 25.45 -0.94
CA PHE A 109 8.84 25.64 -0.97
C PHE A 109 9.52 25.26 -2.29
N LYS A 110 8.76 24.81 -3.31
CA LYS A 110 9.27 24.35 -4.61
C LYS A 110 10.37 23.29 -4.51
N LYS A 111 10.22 22.34 -3.57
CA LYS A 111 11.21 21.27 -3.30
C LYS A 111 10.76 19.89 -3.81
N GLU A 112 9.83 19.83 -4.75
CA GLU A 112 9.24 18.58 -5.23
C GLU A 112 10.30 17.61 -5.74
N ASN A 113 11.27 18.10 -6.52
CA ASN A 113 12.35 17.29 -7.09
C ASN A 113 13.28 16.67 -6.05
N LYS A 114 13.33 17.24 -4.83
CA LYS A 114 14.17 16.75 -3.74
C LYS A 114 13.49 15.65 -2.93
N PHE A 115 12.16 15.72 -2.77
CA PHE A 115 11.41 14.85 -1.88
C PHE A 115 10.54 13.82 -2.61
N PHE A 116 10.22 14.07 -3.88
CA PHE A 116 9.37 13.20 -4.70
C PHE A 116 10.13 12.70 -5.92
N SER A 117 10.73 11.51 -5.81
CA SER A 117 11.47 10.86 -6.89
C SER A 117 10.63 10.60 -8.14
N LYS A 118 9.30 10.54 -8.01
CA LYS A 118 8.35 10.30 -9.11
C LYS A 118 7.81 11.55 -9.78
N TYR A 119 8.08 12.75 -9.25
CA TYR A 119 7.50 13.98 -9.78
C TYR A 119 7.96 14.29 -11.20
N GLU A 120 9.27 14.29 -11.45
CA GLU A 120 9.84 14.53 -12.80
C GLU A 120 9.50 13.42 -13.81
N PRO A 121 9.62 12.11 -13.48
CA PRO A 121 9.14 11.05 -14.37
C PRO A 121 7.66 11.20 -14.77
N MET A 122 6.80 11.60 -13.82
CA MET A 122 5.37 11.77 -14.07
C MET A 122 5.07 12.96 -14.97
N ARG A 123 5.77 14.09 -14.81
CA ARG A 123 5.69 15.24 -15.73
C ARG A 123 6.15 14.89 -17.14
N LYS A 124 7.26 14.16 -17.27
CA LYS A 124 7.75 13.71 -18.59
C LYS A 124 6.75 12.81 -19.30
N LYS A 125 6.08 11.92 -18.55
CA LYS A 125 5.12 10.96 -19.10
C LYS A 125 3.78 11.59 -19.52
N PHE A 126 3.23 12.47 -18.70
CA PHE A 126 1.88 13.01 -18.91
C PHE A 126 1.86 14.46 -19.43
N GLY A 127 3.02 15.10 -19.54
CA GLY A 127 3.16 16.53 -19.77
C GLY A 127 3.11 17.33 -18.48
N ASP A 128 3.61 18.57 -18.52
CA ASP A 128 3.84 19.38 -17.31
C ASP A 128 2.57 19.63 -16.47
N SER A 129 1.50 20.11 -17.09
CA SER A 129 0.26 20.41 -16.36
C SER A 129 -0.42 19.16 -15.85
N LYS A 130 -0.55 18.11 -16.68
CA LYS A 130 -1.26 16.88 -16.30
C LYS A 130 -0.45 16.05 -15.30
N GLY A 131 0.86 15.94 -15.48
CA GLY A 131 1.74 15.25 -14.54
C GLY A 131 1.74 15.92 -13.16
N ASN A 132 1.72 17.26 -13.12
CA ASN A 132 1.56 17.97 -11.86
C ASN A 132 0.19 17.71 -11.21
N ILE A 133 -0.91 17.76 -11.98
CA ILE A 133 -2.27 17.47 -11.47
C ILE A 133 -2.35 16.07 -10.88
N ILE A 134 -1.88 15.05 -11.59
CA ILE A 134 -1.89 13.65 -11.12
C ILE A 134 -1.07 13.53 -9.84
N HIS A 135 0.11 14.13 -9.80
CA HIS A 135 0.95 14.09 -8.61
C HIS A 135 0.31 14.81 -7.42
N VAL A 136 -0.41 15.92 -7.63
CA VAL A 136 -1.16 16.61 -6.56
C VAL A 136 -2.30 15.71 -6.08
N ALA A 137 -3.03 15.09 -7.00
CA ALA A 137 -4.15 14.22 -6.65
C ALA A 137 -3.68 13.02 -5.80
N GLU A 138 -2.65 12.32 -6.25
CA GLU A 138 -2.13 11.12 -5.58
C GLU A 138 -1.46 11.40 -4.24
N TYR A 139 -0.62 12.43 -4.16
CA TYR A 139 0.21 12.67 -2.98
C TYR A 139 -0.40 13.67 -1.99
N THR A 140 -1.38 14.47 -2.41
CA THR A 140 -1.99 15.50 -1.56
C THR A 140 -3.49 15.29 -1.39
N ALA A 141 -4.26 15.28 -2.48
CA ALA A 141 -5.72 15.29 -2.37
C ALA A 141 -6.27 13.97 -1.83
N ILE A 142 -5.83 12.83 -2.35
CA ILE A 142 -6.31 11.51 -1.91
C ILE A 142 -5.97 11.24 -0.43
N PRO A 143 -4.71 11.41 0.04
CA PRO A 143 -4.40 11.21 1.45
C PRO A 143 -5.17 12.18 2.35
N LEU A 144 -5.42 13.42 1.91
CA LEU A 144 -6.19 14.39 2.68
C LEU A 144 -7.65 13.97 2.82
N LEU A 145 -8.28 13.56 1.71
CA LEU A 145 -9.66 13.09 1.71
C LEU A 145 -9.82 11.82 2.54
N ILE A 146 -8.89 10.87 2.44
CA ILE A 146 -8.87 9.66 3.29
C ILE A 146 -8.76 10.06 4.76
N GLY A 147 -7.82 10.95 5.10
CA GLY A 147 -7.63 11.40 6.47
C GLY A 147 -8.87 12.11 7.04
N ILE A 148 -9.48 13.02 6.28
CA ILE A 148 -10.74 13.68 6.67
C ILE A 148 -11.85 12.64 6.86
N TYR A 149 -12.04 11.72 5.91
CA TYR A 149 -13.03 10.66 6.01
C TYR A 149 -12.84 9.82 7.28
N LEU A 150 -11.60 9.42 7.59
CA LEU A 150 -11.28 8.65 8.79
C LEU A 150 -11.53 9.44 10.08
N ILE A 151 -11.24 10.75 10.11
CA ILE A 151 -11.60 11.63 11.24
C ILE A 151 -13.11 11.68 11.42
N LEU A 152 -13.86 11.94 10.35
CA LEU A 152 -15.32 12.05 10.41
C LEU A 152 -15.95 10.72 10.87
N LYS A 153 -15.40 9.59 10.43
CA LYS A 153 -15.81 8.25 10.89
C LYS A 153 -15.46 8.01 12.36
N TYR A 154 -14.27 8.42 12.80
CA TYR A 154 -13.84 8.32 14.19
C TYR A 154 -14.78 9.09 15.13
N PHE A 155 -15.14 10.32 14.76
CA PHE A 155 -16.09 11.15 15.51
C PHE A 155 -17.56 10.79 15.27
N LYS A 156 -17.85 9.73 14.49
CA LYS A 156 -19.21 9.28 14.15
C LYS A 156 -20.07 10.39 13.52
N ILE A 157 -19.45 11.32 12.80
CA ILE A 157 -20.14 12.39 12.06
C ILE A 157 -20.77 11.82 10.78
N ILE A 158 -20.11 10.81 10.19
CA ILE A 158 -20.59 10.06 9.02
C ILE A 158 -20.61 8.56 9.34
N PHE A 159 -21.55 7.85 8.71
CA PHE A 159 -21.82 6.43 8.92
C PHE A 159 -20.80 5.51 8.23
#